data_AF-A3MVQ4-F1
#
_entry.id   AF-A3MVQ4-F1
#
_cell.length_a   1.000
_cell.length_b   1.000
_cell.length_c   1.000
_cell.angle_alpha   90.00
_cell.angle_beta   90.00
_cell.angle_gamma   90.00
#
_symmetry.space_group_name_H-M   'P 1'
#
loop_
_entity.id
_entity.type
_entity.pdbx_description
1 polymer ?
#
loop_
_entity_poly.entity_id
_entity_poly.type
_entity_poly.pdbx_seq_one_letter_code
_entity_poly.pdbx_strand_id
1 'polypeptide(L)'
;MSVELLITAIGTIGAVVASTASLAYWLGRKFAEIEKRFAEIDKRFDEFDRRFNELARATRDQFEFFAEFLGFRGVLEARDVDFVKGELARLARLNPLTEEELRRIRELVEKEELTLEEADELRELARKFVDEHGDVPGAWKLLIYASIMRGIALRKKKQRESGQVS
;
A
#
# COMPACT_ATOMS: atom_id res chain seq x y z
N MET A 1 -72.21 -25.05 16.12
CA MET A 1 -71.59 -23.75 15.75
C MET A 1 -70.32 -23.44 16.55
N SER A 2 -70.34 -23.31 17.88
CA SER A 2 -69.14 -22.93 18.67
C SER A 2 -67.99 -23.95 18.66
N VAL A 3 -68.29 -25.25 18.73
CA VAL A 3 -67.26 -26.31 18.76
C VAL A 3 -66.60 -26.53 17.39
N GLU A 4 -67.37 -26.47 16.31
CA GLU A 4 -66.83 -26.59 14.93
C GLU A 4 -65.90 -25.43 14.57
N LEU A 5 -66.24 -24.20 15.01
CA LEU A 5 -65.37 -23.03 14.87
C LEU A 5 -64.05 -23.21 15.63
N LEU A 6 -64.07 -23.82 16.82
CA LEU A 6 -62.85 -24.12 17.57
C LEU A 6 -61.98 -25.17 16.87
N ILE A 7 -62.58 -26.24 16.34
CA ILE A 7 -61.84 -27.31 15.63
C ILE A 7 -61.18 -26.75 14.35
N THR A 8 -61.93 -25.95 13.58
CA THR A 8 -61.41 -25.31 12.35
C THR A 8 -60.34 -24.26 12.65
N ALA A 9 -60.48 -23.49 13.73
CA ALA A 9 -59.46 -22.55 14.19
C ALA A 9 -58.17 -23.27 14.64
N ILE A 10 -58.27 -24.37 15.38
CA ILE A 10 -57.10 -25.17 15.78
C ILE A 10 -56.38 -25.75 14.56
N GLY A 11 -57.14 -26.27 13.57
CA GLY A 11 -56.56 -26.80 12.33
C GLY A 11 -55.83 -25.74 11.51
N THR A 12 -56.41 -24.55 11.35
CA THR A 12 -55.77 -23.43 10.64
C THR A 12 -54.54 -22.92 11.37
N ILE A 13 -54.59 -22.76 12.70
CA ILE A 13 -53.42 -22.39 13.51
C ILE A 13 -52.31 -23.43 13.34
N GLY A 14 -52.63 -24.73 13.44
CA GLY A 14 -51.66 -25.81 13.25
C GLY A 14 -51.00 -25.77 11.87
N ALA A 15 -51.77 -25.52 10.81
CA ALA A 15 -51.25 -25.39 9.44
C ALA A 15 -50.33 -24.17 9.29
N VAL A 16 -50.70 -23.02 9.86
CA VAL A 16 -49.85 -21.82 9.86
C VAL A 16 -48.54 -22.11 10.59
N VAL A 17 -48.57 -22.71 11.79
CA VAL A 17 -47.38 -23.08 12.57
C VAL A 17 -46.48 -24.04 11.79
N ALA A 18 -47.05 -25.06 11.14
CA ALA A 18 -46.27 -25.99 10.32
C ALA A 18 -45.59 -25.29 9.13
N SER A 19 -46.31 -24.37 8.47
CA SER A 19 -45.78 -23.61 7.33
C SER A 19 -44.67 -22.64 7.75
N THR A 20 -44.83 -21.94 8.88
CA THR A 20 -43.83 -20.99 9.39
C THR A 20 -42.58 -21.71 9.91
N ALA A 21 -42.75 -22.86 10.59
CA ALA A 21 -41.62 -23.70 11.01
C ALA A 21 -40.84 -24.24 9.81
N SER A 22 -41.54 -24.68 8.76
CA SER A 22 -40.91 -25.16 7.52
C SER A 22 -40.12 -24.06 6.81
N LEU A 23 -40.70 -22.85 6.73
CA LEU A 23 -40.02 -21.68 6.16
C LEU A 23 -38.79 -21.30 6.98
N ALA A 24 -38.91 -21.25 8.31
CA ALA A 24 -37.79 -20.94 9.21
C ALA A 24 -36.64 -21.94 9.05
N TYR A 25 -36.96 -23.24 8.96
CA TYR A 25 -35.96 -24.28 8.72
C TYR A 25 -35.29 -24.14 7.34
N TRP A 26 -36.07 -23.90 6.28
CA TRP A 26 -35.53 -23.69 4.94
C TRP A 26 -34.61 -22.46 4.90
N LEU A 27 -35.05 -21.35 5.52
CA LEU A 27 -34.33 -20.10 5.57
C LEU A 27 -33.03 -20.24 6.38
N GLY A 28 -33.07 -20.94 7.52
CA GLY A 28 -31.87 -21.26 8.31
C GLY A 28 -30.83 -22.04 7.50
N ARG A 29 -31.25 -23.03 6.72
CA ARG A 29 -30.34 -23.75 5.81
C ARG A 29 -29.76 -22.84 4.73
N LYS A 30 -30.55 -21.92 4.17
CA LYS A 30 -30.08 -20.97 3.17
C LYS A 30 -29.09 -19.96 3.74
N PHE A 31 -29.32 -19.46 4.95
CA PHE A 31 -28.36 -18.60 5.63
C PHE A 31 -27.05 -19.34 5.94
N ALA A 32 -27.10 -20.58 6.41
CA ALA A 32 -25.89 -21.38 6.64
C ALA A 32 -25.08 -21.62 5.35
N GLU A 33 -25.75 -21.84 4.22
CA GLU A 33 -25.11 -21.94 2.89
C GLU A 33 -24.45 -20.62 2.48
N ILE A 34 -25.12 -19.49 2.73
CA ILE A 34 -24.60 -18.14 2.46
C ILE A 34 -23.38 -17.84 3.32
N GLU A 35 -23.43 -18.10 4.63
CA GLU A 35 -22.32 -17.92 5.56
C GLU A 35 -21.09 -18.70 5.12
N LYS A 36 -21.26 -19.96 4.69
CA LYS A 36 -20.17 -20.78 4.16
C LYS A 36 -19.52 -20.13 2.93
N ARG A 37 -20.31 -19.55 2.03
CA ARG A 37 -19.79 -18.86 0.84
C ARG A 37 -19.06 -17.57 1.19
N PHE A 38 -19.57 -16.79 2.15
CA PHE A 38 -18.86 -15.60 2.64
C PHE A 38 -17.53 -15.97 3.29
N ALA A 39 -17.48 -17.01 4.13
CA ALA A 39 -16.23 -17.48 4.73
C ALA A 39 -15.20 -17.96 3.70
N GLU A 40 -15.65 -18.49 2.56
CA GLU A 40 -14.75 -18.84 1.44
C GLU A 40 -14.25 -17.58 0.70
N ILE A 41 -15.13 -16.59 0.52
CA ILE A 41 -14.78 -15.30 -0.08
C ILE A 41 -13.73 -14.58 0.77
N ASP A 42 -13.91 -14.53 2.09
CA ASP A 42 -12.97 -13.89 3.02
C ASP A 42 -11.56 -14.50 2.89
N LYS A 43 -11.47 -15.83 2.87
CA LYS A 43 -10.18 -16.53 2.66
C LYS A 43 -9.51 -16.17 1.34
N ARG A 44 -10.30 -15.97 0.27
CA ARG A 44 -9.77 -15.57 -1.04
C ARG A 44 -9.29 -14.13 -1.03
N PHE A 45 -9.95 -13.24 -0.29
CA PHE A 45 -9.49 -11.87 -0.09
C PHE A 45 -8.19 -11.83 0.72
N ASP A 46 -8.06 -12.60 1.80
CA ASP A 46 -6.80 -12.72 2.55
C ASP A 46 -5.64 -13.17 1.66
N GLU A 47 -5.87 -14.16 0.78
CA GLU A 47 -4.87 -14.62 -0.17
C GLU A 47 -4.51 -13.53 -1.20
N PHE A 48 -5.51 -12.79 -1.68
CA PHE A 48 -5.33 -11.68 -2.61
C PHE A 48 -4.49 -10.57 -1.98
N ASP A 49 -4.81 -10.14 -0.76
CA ASP A 49 -4.08 -9.10 -0.04
C ASP A 49 -2.62 -9.48 0.18
N ARG A 50 -2.34 -10.74 0.53
CA ARG A 50 -0.96 -11.23 0.64
C ARG A 50 -0.20 -11.10 -0.69
N ARG A 51 -0.79 -11.58 -1.79
CA ARG A 51 -0.16 -11.52 -3.12
C ARG A 51 0.03 -10.07 -3.60
N PHE A 52 -0.93 -9.20 -3.31
CA PHE A 52 -0.84 -7.79 -3.66
C PHE A 52 0.29 -7.10 -2.88
N ASN A 53 0.44 -7.40 -1.59
CA ASN A 53 1.55 -6.89 -0.76
C ASN A 53 2.91 -7.43 -1.19
N GLU A 54 2.99 -8.66 -1.69
CA GLU A 54 4.21 -9.21 -2.30
C GLU A 54 4.56 -8.47 -3.60
N LEU A 55 3.56 -8.21 -4.46
CA LEU A 55 3.75 -7.47 -5.71
C LEU A 55 4.18 -6.02 -5.47
N ALA A 56 3.58 -5.34 -4.51
CA ALA A 56 3.92 -3.97 -4.15
C ALA A 56 5.38 -3.85 -3.66
N ARG A 57 5.82 -4.81 -2.84
CA ARG A 57 7.22 -4.91 -2.38
C ARG A 57 8.18 -5.18 -3.53
N ALA A 58 7.89 -6.17 -4.37
CA ALA A 58 8.72 -6.48 -5.54
C ALA A 58 8.85 -5.28 -6.49
N THR A 59 7.76 -4.54 -6.71
CA THR A 59 7.75 -3.33 -7.54
C THR A 59 8.62 -2.23 -6.95
N ARG A 60 8.55 -2.02 -5.63
CA ARG A 60 9.41 -1.09 -4.90
C ARG A 60 10.88 -1.45 -5.01
N ASP A 61 11.24 -2.67 -4.68
CA ASP A 61 12.62 -3.15 -4.74
C ASP A 61 13.20 -2.98 -6.15
N GLN A 62 12.39 -3.24 -7.18
CA GLN A 62 12.77 -3.02 -8.57
C GLN A 62 13.06 -1.54 -8.88
N PHE A 63 12.16 -0.63 -8.49
CA PHE A 63 12.37 0.81 -8.71
C PHE A 63 13.59 1.34 -7.97
N GLU A 64 13.76 0.96 -6.71
CA GLU A 64 14.91 1.36 -5.90
C GLU A 64 16.21 0.88 -6.52
N PHE A 65 16.30 -0.41 -6.89
CA PHE A 65 17.49 -0.99 -7.49
C PHE A 65 17.87 -0.27 -8.78
N PHE A 66 16.94 -0.08 -9.72
CA PHE A 66 17.26 0.56 -10.99
C PHE A 66 17.62 2.03 -10.83
N ALA A 67 16.88 2.79 -10.02
CA ALA A 67 17.15 4.20 -9.74
C ALA A 67 18.54 4.39 -9.09
N GLU A 68 18.84 3.58 -8.08
CA GLU A 68 20.15 3.56 -7.42
C GLU A 68 21.27 3.14 -8.37
N PHE A 69 21.04 2.10 -9.16
CA PHE A 69 22.02 1.62 -10.14
C PHE A 69 22.36 2.72 -11.16
N LEU A 70 21.37 3.44 -11.69
CA LEU A 70 21.61 4.54 -12.63
C LEU A 70 22.40 5.69 -11.97
N GLY A 71 22.03 6.08 -10.75
CA GLY A 71 22.77 7.08 -9.97
C GLY A 71 24.20 6.65 -9.67
N PHE A 72 24.40 5.38 -9.30
CA PHE A 72 25.71 4.79 -9.00
C PHE A 72 26.58 4.66 -10.24
N ARG A 73 26.01 4.30 -11.38
CA ARG A 73 26.74 4.23 -12.66
C ARG A 73 27.07 5.62 -13.20
N GLY A 74 26.37 6.65 -12.74
CA GLY A 74 26.64 8.01 -13.15
C GLY A 74 26.14 8.36 -14.54
N VAL A 75 25.12 7.63 -15.01
CA VAL A 75 24.55 7.84 -16.35
C VAL A 75 23.59 9.02 -16.40
N LEU A 76 23.12 9.48 -15.24
CA LEU A 76 22.27 10.66 -15.10
C LEU A 76 23.13 11.92 -15.01
N GLU A 77 22.82 12.90 -15.85
CA GLU A 77 23.37 14.25 -15.77
C GLU A 77 22.66 15.07 -14.67
N ALA A 78 23.25 16.20 -14.28
CA ALA A 78 22.64 17.09 -13.28
C ALA A 78 21.22 17.51 -13.66
N ARG A 79 20.99 17.84 -14.95
CA ARG A 79 19.66 18.20 -15.48
C ARG A 79 18.62 17.09 -15.32
N ASP A 80 19.02 15.82 -15.35
CA ASP A 80 18.11 14.68 -15.21
C ASP A 80 17.67 14.55 -13.76
N VAL A 81 18.60 14.75 -12.81
CA VAL A 81 18.32 14.77 -11.38
C VAL A 81 17.45 15.98 -11.02
N ASP A 82 17.74 17.16 -11.58
CA ASP A 82 16.96 18.38 -11.39
C ASP A 82 15.54 18.25 -11.94
N PHE A 83 15.36 17.57 -13.07
CA PHE A 83 14.04 17.24 -13.60
C PHE A 83 13.24 16.40 -12.60
N VAL A 84 13.82 15.33 -12.07
CA VAL A 84 13.15 14.49 -11.05
C VAL A 84 12.88 15.28 -9.77
N LYS A 85 13.81 16.11 -9.32
CA LYS A 85 13.62 17.01 -8.16
C LYS A 85 12.46 17.99 -8.39
N GLY A 86 12.36 18.59 -9.58
CA GLY A 86 11.29 19.51 -9.95
C GLY A 86 9.89 18.88 -9.92
N GLU A 87 9.80 17.57 -10.20
CA GLU A 87 8.55 16.81 -10.05
C GLU A 87 8.09 16.71 -8.60
N LEU A 88 9.02 16.80 -7.63
CA LEU A 88 8.72 16.75 -6.18
C LEU A 88 8.08 18.05 -5.66
N ALA A 89 8.22 19.17 -6.36
CA ALA A 89 7.60 20.44 -5.94
C ALA A 89 6.06 20.33 -5.82
N ARG A 90 5.46 19.35 -6.53
CA ARG A 90 4.03 19.07 -6.50
C ARG A 90 3.58 18.23 -5.31
N LEU A 91 4.50 17.70 -4.51
CA LEU A 91 4.20 16.92 -3.30
C LEU A 91 3.47 17.73 -2.24
N ALA A 92 3.74 19.04 -2.13
CA ALA A 92 3.33 19.84 -0.97
C ALA A 92 1.82 20.13 -0.87
N ARG A 93 1.04 19.96 -1.95
CA ARG A 93 -0.35 20.47 -1.99
C ARG A 93 -1.40 19.54 -1.37
N LEU A 94 -1.10 18.25 -1.20
CA LEU A 94 -2.02 17.23 -0.69
C LEU A 94 -1.25 16.11 0.05
N ASN A 95 -0.15 16.45 0.73
CA ASN A 95 0.75 15.41 1.26
C ASN A 95 0.20 14.82 2.57
N PRO A 96 0.00 13.49 2.66
CA PRO A 96 -0.39 12.85 3.90
C PRO A 96 0.76 12.67 4.92
N LEU A 97 2.00 13.00 4.54
CA LEU A 97 3.14 13.00 5.45
C LEU A 97 2.99 14.00 6.60
N THR A 98 3.60 13.68 7.74
CA THR A 98 3.66 14.60 8.88
C THR A 98 4.50 15.84 8.55
N GLU A 99 4.22 16.96 9.24
CA GLU A 99 5.01 18.19 9.07
C GLU A 99 6.50 18.00 9.36
N GLU A 100 6.84 17.10 10.29
CA GLU A 100 8.23 16.76 10.62
C GLU A 100 8.92 16.04 9.46
N GLU A 101 8.31 15.00 8.92
CA GLU A 101 8.84 14.24 7.78
C GLU A 101 8.96 15.13 6.55
N LEU A 102 7.94 15.94 6.28
CA LEU A 102 7.94 16.91 5.20
C LEU A 102 9.09 17.91 5.34
N ARG A 103 9.31 18.44 6.54
CA ARG A 103 10.41 19.35 6.83
C ARG A 103 11.75 18.66 6.57
N ARG A 104 11.93 17.43 7.07
CA ARG A 104 13.18 16.68 6.92
C ARG A 104 13.46 16.31 5.46
N ILE A 105 12.45 15.85 4.72
CA ILE A 105 12.55 15.58 3.28
C ILE A 105 12.96 16.85 2.54
N ARG A 106 12.32 17.99 2.82
CA ARG A 106 12.69 19.27 2.18
C ARG A 106 14.14 19.65 2.47
N GLU A 107 14.57 19.53 3.73
CA GLU A 107 15.97 19.82 4.10
C GLU A 107 16.96 18.95 3.31
N LEU A 108 16.70 17.65 3.18
CA LEU A 108 17.55 16.72 2.45
C LEU A 108 17.49 16.99 0.93
N VAL A 109 16.31 17.26 0.37
CA VAL A 109 16.12 17.54 -1.06
C VAL A 109 16.80 18.83 -1.50
N GLU A 110 16.91 19.83 -0.62
CA GLU A 110 17.57 21.11 -0.94
C GLU A 110 19.09 21.08 -0.88
N LYS A 111 19.70 20.04 -0.33
CA LYS A 111 21.16 19.90 -0.34
C LYS A 111 21.67 19.62 -1.76
N GLU A 112 22.73 20.32 -2.16
CA GLU A 112 23.42 20.07 -3.43
C GLU A 112 24.09 18.69 -3.46
N GLU A 113 24.58 18.23 -2.31
CA GLU A 113 25.18 16.91 -2.15
C GLU A 113 24.73 16.28 -0.84
N LEU A 114 24.43 14.98 -0.88
CA LEU A 114 24.12 14.16 0.28
C LEU A 114 25.30 13.26 0.63
N THR A 115 25.54 13.06 1.92
CA THR A 115 26.32 11.91 2.38
C THR A 115 25.55 10.61 2.12
N LEU A 116 26.23 9.46 2.24
CA LEU A 116 25.54 8.17 2.08
C LEU A 116 24.45 8.00 3.15
N GLU A 117 24.74 8.42 4.37
CA GLU A 117 23.83 8.34 5.52
C GLU A 117 22.60 9.24 5.33
N GLU A 118 22.78 10.46 4.84
CA GLU A 118 21.68 11.37 4.52
C GLU A 118 20.82 10.87 3.35
N ALA A 119 21.44 10.25 2.35
CA ALA A 119 20.71 9.66 1.24
C ALA A 119 19.96 8.38 1.65
N ASP A 120 20.53 7.58 2.57
CA ASP A 120 19.84 6.46 3.20
C ASP A 120 18.61 6.96 3.99
N GLU A 121 18.77 8.01 4.80
CA GLU A 121 17.66 8.61 5.55
C GLU A 121 16.54 9.11 4.62
N LEU A 122 16.89 9.84 3.55
CA LEU A 122 15.91 10.29 2.56
C LEU A 122 15.15 9.11 1.93
N ARG A 123 15.85 7.99 1.67
CA ARG A 123 15.24 6.79 1.09
C ARG A 123 14.31 6.09 2.07
N GLU A 124 14.65 6.01 3.35
CA GLU A 124 13.75 5.45 4.37
C GLU A 124 12.48 6.29 4.53
N LEU A 125 12.58 7.62 4.53
CA LEU A 125 11.41 8.50 4.53
C LEU A 125 10.54 8.27 3.28
N ALA A 126 11.16 8.08 2.12
CA ALA A 126 10.45 7.78 0.88
C ALA A 126 9.80 6.39 0.86
N ARG A 127 10.47 5.37 1.42
CA ARG A 127 9.92 4.00 1.58
C ARG A 127 8.69 4.03 2.46
N LYS A 128 8.78 4.69 3.62
CA LYS A 128 7.64 4.89 4.52
C LYS A 128 6.48 5.56 3.79
N PHE A 129 6.74 6.60 3.01
CA PHE A 129 5.70 7.27 2.24
C PHE A 129 5.02 6.34 1.22
N VAL A 130 5.78 5.45 0.55
CA VAL A 130 5.23 4.45 -0.37
C VAL A 130 4.45 3.35 0.37
N ASP A 131 4.93 2.92 1.54
CA ASP A 131 4.27 1.92 2.38
C ASP A 131 2.91 2.41 2.89
N GLU A 132 2.83 3.67 3.32
CA GLU A 132 1.61 4.24 3.91
C GLU A 132 0.67 4.85 2.85
N HIS A 133 1.25 5.40 1.77
CA HIS A 133 0.53 6.25 0.81
C HIS A 133 1.02 6.06 -0.64
N GLY A 134 1.33 4.82 -1.02
CA GLY A 134 1.77 4.48 -2.38
C GLY A 134 0.75 4.80 -3.48
N ASP A 135 -0.51 5.04 -3.13
CA ASP A 135 -1.56 5.53 -4.05
C ASP A 135 -1.39 7.02 -4.41
N VAL A 136 -0.67 7.78 -3.58
CA VAL A 136 -0.39 9.19 -3.84
C VAL A 136 0.66 9.29 -4.95
N PRO A 137 0.40 10.02 -6.06
CA PRO A 137 1.32 10.10 -7.21
C PRO A 137 2.75 10.56 -6.87
N GLY A 138 2.90 11.20 -5.72
CA GLY A 138 4.14 11.71 -5.19
C GLY A 138 5.07 10.68 -4.54
N ALA A 139 4.52 9.64 -3.93
CA ALA A 139 5.28 8.73 -3.07
C ALA A 139 6.38 7.99 -3.86
N TRP A 140 6.00 7.39 -4.98
CA TRP A 140 6.94 6.70 -5.87
C TRP A 140 7.98 7.62 -6.50
N LYS A 141 7.62 8.88 -6.80
CA LYS A 141 8.56 9.86 -7.34
C LYS A 141 9.64 10.23 -6.32
N LEU A 142 9.24 10.43 -5.06
CA LEU A 142 10.19 10.67 -3.98
C LEU A 142 11.12 9.47 -3.79
N LEU A 143 10.59 8.24 -3.86
CA LEU A 143 11.39 7.02 -3.74
C LEU A 143 12.43 6.91 -4.86
N ILE A 144 12.04 7.18 -6.10
CA ILE A 144 12.95 7.19 -7.25
C ILE A 144 14.05 8.25 -7.05
N TYR A 145 13.68 9.48 -6.68
CA TYR A 145 14.65 10.54 -6.40
C TYR A 145 15.64 10.14 -5.30
N ALA A 146 15.14 9.68 -4.16
CA ALA A 146 15.95 9.27 -3.03
C ALA A 146 16.93 8.14 -3.40
N SER A 147 16.47 7.19 -4.20
CA SER A 147 17.28 6.05 -4.66
C SER A 147 18.39 6.50 -5.63
N ILE A 148 18.08 7.43 -6.56
CA ILE A 148 19.08 8.07 -7.43
C ILE A 148 20.16 8.75 -6.58
N MET A 149 19.74 9.57 -5.60
CA MET A 149 20.65 10.32 -4.75
C MET A 149 21.54 9.40 -3.92
N ARG A 150 21.01 8.29 -3.41
CA ARG A 150 21.81 7.27 -2.72
C ARG A 150 22.83 6.62 -3.63
N GLY A 151 22.45 6.27 -4.86
CA GLY A 151 23.39 5.77 -5.86
C GLY A 151 24.54 6.74 -6.13
N ILE A 152 24.23 8.03 -6.27
CA ILE A 152 25.22 9.09 -6.45
C ILE A 152 26.15 9.19 -5.23
N ALA A 153 25.60 9.20 -4.01
CA ALA A 153 26.36 9.27 -2.76
C ALA A 153 27.30 8.06 -2.61
N LEU A 154 26.82 6.85 -2.93
CA LEU A 154 27.61 5.63 -2.90
C LEU A 154 28.78 5.68 -3.90
N ARG A 155 28.54 6.16 -5.12
CA ARG A 155 29.60 6.36 -6.12
C ARG A 155 30.66 7.33 -5.60
N LYS A 156 30.25 8.49 -5.08
CA LYS A 156 31.18 9.51 -4.54
C LYS A 156 31.99 8.97 -3.36
N LYS A 157 31.37 8.24 -2.45
CA LYS A 157 32.06 7.58 -1.32
C LYS A 157 33.17 6.64 -1.81
N LYS A 158 32.86 5.74 -2.76
CA LYS A 158 33.87 4.83 -3.34
C LYS A 158 35.00 5.56 -4.07
N GLN A 159 34.71 6.64 -4.77
CA GLN A 159 35.74 7.46 -5.44
C GLN A 159 36.69 8.11 -4.42
N ARG A 160 36.15 8.64 -3.30
CA ARG A 160 36.95 9.20 -2.21
C ARG A 160 37.83 8.13 -1.55
N GLU A 161 37.28 6.96 -1.26
CA GLU A 161 38.03 5.82 -0.70
C GLU A 161 39.13 5.34 -1.64
N SER A 162 38.87 5.28 -2.95
CA SER A 162 39.86 4.87 -3.96
C SER A 162 40.96 5.92 -4.17
N GLY A 163 40.62 7.21 -4.05
CA GLY A 163 41.57 8.32 -4.19
C GLY A 163 42.45 8.56 -2.97
N GLN A 164 42.11 8.00 -1.80
CA GLN A 164 42.94 8.04 -0.59
C GLN A 164 44.00 6.94 -0.52
N VAL A 165 43.96 5.98 -1.44
CA VAL A 165 44.90 4.83 -1.53
C VAL A 165 45.96 5.04 -2.63
N SER A 166 45.95 6.19 -3.31
CA SER A 166 46.97 6.63 -4.28
C SER A 166 47.85 7.72 -3.69
#